data_AF-A0A8J8AIY7-F1
#
_entry.id   AF-A0A8J8AIY7-F1
#
_cell.length_a   1.000
_cell.length_b   1.000
_cell.length_c   1.000
_cell.angle_alpha   90.00
_cell.angle_beta   90.00
_cell.angle_gamma   90.00
#
_symmetry.space_group_name_H-M   'P 1'
#
loop_
_entity.id
_entity.type
_entity.pdbx_description
1 polymer ?
#
loop_
_entity_poly.entity_id
_entity_poly.type
_entity_poly.pdbx_seq_one_letter_code
_entity_poly.pdbx_strand_id
1 'polypeptide(L)' 'MERLRKAKVISEDEAGLLRAYNGLRNAIVHKYDRLNLDAVRKGLSRIDELYEIVIKLVEKYEKLEE' A
#
# COMPACT_ATOMS: atom_id res chain seq x y z
N MET A 1 1.61 7.00 6.75
CA MET A 1 0.35 7.22 5.99
C MET A 1 -0.35 8.48 6.43
N GLU A 2 -0.55 8.72 7.72
CA GLU A 2 -1.25 9.92 8.19
C GLU A 2 -0.62 11.24 7.69
N ARG A 3 0.72 11.31 7.60
CA ARG A 3 1.42 12.47 7.01
C ARG A 3 1.06 12.68 5.53
N LEU A 4 1.02 11.62 4.72
CA LEU A 4 0.68 11.69 3.29
C LEU A 4 -0.78 12.10 3.09
N ARG A 5 -1.68 11.58 3.94
CA ARG A 5 -3.09 11.91 3.93
C ARG A 5 -3.34 13.37 4.33
N LYS A 6 -2.71 13.83 5.42
CA LYS A 6 -2.78 15.25 5.86
C LYS A 6 -2.24 16.20 4.80
N ALA A 7 -1.21 15.79 4.07
CA ALA A 7 -0.67 16.53 2.93
C ALA A 7 -1.52 16.40 1.65
N LYS A 8 -2.69 15.73 1.70
CA LYS A 8 -3.60 15.46 0.58
C LYS A 8 -2.92 14.79 -0.62
N VAL A 9 -1.84 14.04 -0.37
CA VAL A 9 -1.13 13.27 -1.41
C VAL A 9 -1.87 11.97 -1.70
N ILE A 10 -2.49 11.37 -0.68
CA ILE A 10 -3.30 10.17 -0.81
C ILE A 10 -4.69 10.34 -0.19
N SER A 11 -5.69 9.64 -0.72
CA SER A 11 -7.05 9.56 -0.17
C SER A 11 -7.11 8.65 1.06
N GLU A 12 -8.26 8.64 1.76
CA GLU A 12 -8.48 7.71 2.87
C GLU A 12 -8.51 6.25 2.39
N ASP A 13 -9.10 5.98 1.22
CA ASP A 13 -9.16 4.65 0.63
C ASP A 13 -7.77 4.13 0.25
N GLU A 14 -6.94 4.98 -0.36
CA GLU A 14 -5.54 4.68 -0.68
C GLU A 14 -4.73 4.42 0.61
N ALA A 15 -4.95 5.22 1.66
CA ALA A 15 -4.34 4.97 2.97
C ALA A 15 -4.84 3.66 3.61
N GLY A 16 -6.10 3.29 3.40
CA GLY A 16 -6.68 1.99 3.77
C GLY A 16 -5.98 0.84 3.05
N LEU A 17 -5.83 0.94 1.73
CA LEU A 17 -5.17 -0.07 0.91
C LEU A 17 -3.72 -0.28 1.33
N LEU A 18 -2.95 0.80 1.47
CA LEU A 18 -1.57 0.73 1.91
C LEU A 18 -1.46 0.07 3.31
N ARG A 19 -2.38 0.37 4.24
CA ARG A 19 -2.42 -0.28 5.57
C ARG A 19 -2.65 -1.79 5.44
N ALA A 20 -3.57 -2.21 4.58
CA ALA A 20 -3.83 -3.62 4.32
C ALA A 20 -2.59 -4.33 3.76
N TYR A 21 -1.87 -3.70 2.82
CA TYR A 21 -0.62 -4.23 2.28
C TYR A 21 0.51 -4.31 3.30
N ASN A 22 0.64 -3.34 4.20
CA ASN A 22 1.56 -3.44 5.32
C ASN A 22 1.20 -4.62 6.25
N GLY A 23 -0.10 -4.83 6.51
CA GLY A 23 -0.60 -5.98 7.24
C GLY A 23 -0.24 -7.31 6.56
N LEU A 24 -0.45 -7.40 5.24
CA LEU A 24 -0.09 -8.56 4.43
C LEU A 24 1.42 -8.83 4.45
N ARG A 25 2.26 -7.81 4.23
CA ARG A 25 3.72 -7.92 4.33
C ARG A 25 4.14 -8.45 5.69
N ASN A 26 3.54 -7.95 6.77
CA ASN A 26 3.85 -8.40 8.12
C ASN A 26 3.41 -9.85 8.36
N ALA A 27 2.26 -10.26 7.84
CA ALA A 27 1.83 -11.65 7.90
C ALA A 27 2.83 -12.56 7.17
N ILE A 28 3.23 -12.20 5.93
CA ILE A 28 4.20 -12.98 5.14
C ILE A 28 5.52 -13.12 5.89
N VAL A 29 6.05 -12.03 6.44
CA VAL A 29 7.36 -12.03 7.11
C VAL A 29 7.33 -12.75 8.46
N HIS A 30 6.27 -12.59 9.25
CA HIS A 30 6.25 -13.04 10.65
C HIS A 30 5.39 -14.28 10.92
N LYS A 31 4.52 -14.68 9.99
CA LYS A 31 3.55 -15.78 10.17
C LYS A 31 3.54 -16.73 8.97
N TYR A 32 4.68 -16.90 8.29
CA TYR A 32 4.80 -17.70 7.07
C TYR A 32 4.34 -19.16 7.25
N ASP A 33 4.51 -19.71 8.46
CA ASP A 33 4.11 -21.06 8.86
C ASP A 33 2.59 -21.22 9.08
N ARG A 34 1.88 -20.12 9.32
CA ARG A 34 0.43 -20.09 9.61
C ARG A 34 -0.31 -19.12 8.68
N LEU A 35 0.25 -18.91 7.51
CA LEU A 35 -0.24 -17.91 6.58
C LEU A 35 -1.59 -18.36 6.02
N ASN A 36 -2.60 -17.49 6.11
CA ASN A 36 -3.83 -17.70 5.38
C ASN A 36 -3.57 -17.40 3.89
N LEU A 37 -3.34 -18.46 3.11
CA LEU A 37 -3.00 -18.34 1.68
C LEU A 37 -4.10 -17.69 0.84
N ASP A 38 -5.38 -17.82 1.23
CA ASP A 38 -6.48 -17.14 0.53
C ASP A 38 -6.43 -15.63 0.75
N ALA A 39 -6.12 -15.19 1.96
CA ALA A 39 -5.95 -13.76 2.26
C ALA A 39 -4.76 -13.18 1.47
N VAL A 40 -3.69 -13.96 1.32
CA VAL A 40 -2.50 -13.56 0.55
C VAL A 40 -2.81 -13.49 -0.93
N ARG A 41 -3.48 -14.50 -1.48
CA ARG A 41 -3.89 -14.53 -2.89
C ARG A 41 -4.80 -13.35 -3.23
N LYS A 42 -5.78 -13.04 -2.37
CA LYS A 42 -6.66 -11.88 -2.52
C LYS A 42 -5.91 -10.56 -2.45
N GLY A 43 -4.92 -10.47 -1.55
CA GLY A 43 -4.02 -9.32 -1.49
C GLY A 43 -3.26 -9.15 -2.80
N LEU A 44 -2.56 -10.19 -3.25
CA LEU A 44 -1.76 -10.15 -4.48
C LEU A 44 -2.58 -9.87 -5.74
N SER A 45 -3.86 -10.29 -5.81
CA SER A 45 -4.72 -9.98 -6.96
C SER A 45 -5.06 -8.49 -7.11
N ARG A 46 -4.79 -7.67 -6.09
CA ARG A 46 -5.06 -6.23 -6.07
C ARG A 46 -3.77 -5.41 -6.15
N ILE A 47 -2.66 -6.02 -6.61
CA ILE A 47 -1.34 -5.37 -6.58
C ILE A 47 -1.25 -4.19 -7.53
N ASP A 48 -2.05 -4.19 -8.60
CA ASP A 48 -2.13 -3.09 -9.55
C ASP A 48 -2.61 -1.80 -8.87
N GLU A 49 -3.59 -1.89 -7.96
CA GLU A 49 -4.04 -0.73 -7.16
C GLU A 49 -2.91 -0.16 -6.28
N LEU A 50 -1.99 -1.00 -5.80
CA LEU A 50 -0.82 -0.53 -5.05
C LEU A 50 0.16 0.20 -5.98
N TYR A 51 0.37 -0.29 -7.21
CA TYR A 51 1.24 0.35 -8.19
C TYR A 51 0.75 1.74 -8.58
N GLU A 52 -0.56 1.93 -8.74
CA GLU A 52 -1.15 3.25 -9.00
C GLU A 52 -0.79 4.27 -7.90
N ILE A 53 -0.84 3.85 -6.63
CA ILE A 53 -0.44 4.71 -5.50
C ILE A 53 1.06 5.03 -5.57
N VAL A 54 1.91 4.08 -5.93
CA VAL A 54 3.35 4.31 -6.08
C VAL A 54 3.62 5.34 -7.17
N ILE A 55 2.98 5.23 -8.34
CA ILE A 55 3.11 6.20 -9.44
C ILE A 55 2.75 7.61 -8.95
N LYS A 56 1.61 7.75 -8.27
CA LYS A 56 1.16 9.03 -7.70
C LYS A 56 2.17 9.65 -6.71
N LEU A 57 2.83 8.81 -5.91
CA LEU A 57 3.86 9.27 -4.97
C LEU A 57 5.12 9.74 -5.72
N VAL A 58 5.52 9.05 -6.78
CA VAL A 58 6.64 9.45 -7.65
C VAL A 58 6.35 10.79 -8.32
N GLU A 59 5.19 10.94 -8.97
CA GLU A 59 4.78 12.21 -9.60
C GLU A 59 4.75 13.37 -8.60
N LYS A 60 4.35 13.11 -7.35
CA LYS A 60 4.33 14.13 -6.31
C LYS A 60 5.74 14.53 -5.89
N TYR A 61 6.67 13.58 -5.87
CA TYR A 61 8.07 13.80 -5.53
C TYR A 61 8.78 14.61 -6.62
N GLU A 62 8.61 14.24 -7.89
CA GLU A 62 9.20 14.97 -9.03
C GLU A 62 8.80 16.45 -9.05
N LYS A 63 7.52 16.74 -8.78
CA LYS A 63 7.00 18.13 -8.65
C LYS A 63 7.55 18.92 -7.47
N LEU A 64 8.26 18.30 -6.53
CA LEU A 64 8.93 18.99 -5.42
C LEU A 64 10.41 19.26 -5.71
N GLU A 65 10.98 18.60 -6.73
CA GLU A 65 12.37 18.80 -7.15
C GLU A 65 12.50 19.84 -8.29
N GLU A 66 11.39 20.17 -8.98
CA GLU A 66 11.25 21.33 -9.88
C GLU A 66 10.93 22.63 -9.11
#